data_AF-A0A7W1IIB5-F1
#
_entry.id   AF-A0A7W1IIB5-F1
#
_cell.length_a   1.000
_cell.length_b   1.000
_cell.length_c   1.000
_cell.angle_alpha   90.00
_cell.angle_beta   90.00
_cell.angle_gamma   90.00
#
_symmetry.space_group_name_H-M   'P 1'
#
loop_
_entity.id
_entity.type
_entity.pdbx_description
1 polymer ?
#
loop_
_entity_poly.entity_id
_entity_poly.type
_entity_poly.pdbx_seq_one_letter_code
_entity_poly.pdbx_strand_id
1 'polypeptide(L)'
;MVARRTFLELTSAALAGAMIAPEALTAASWSGAAADASVFDDYARQMLHGFIRNARRTAPGYAVCDYPGGTILRSCITPSGKTYVSVARILPLIAEWLAAGKPAAMDVDGELIDLRDVVLAIYR
;
A
#
# COMPACT_ATOMS: atom_id res chain seq x y z
N MET A 1 14.10 -13.63 -27.69
CA MET A 1 14.17 -14.74 -26.71
C MET A 1 15.60 -14.78 -26.19
N VAL A 2 15.86 -14.38 -24.94
CA VAL A 2 17.23 -14.36 -24.40
C VAL A 2 17.66 -15.80 -24.12
N ALA A 3 18.82 -16.21 -24.63
CA ALA A 3 19.35 -17.55 -24.39
C ALA A 3 19.70 -17.72 -22.91
N ARG A 4 19.36 -18.88 -22.31
CA ARG A 4 19.58 -19.21 -20.89
C ARG A 4 21.00 -18.90 -20.40
N ARG A 5 22.00 -19.09 -21.27
CA ARG A 5 23.41 -18.81 -20.96
C ARG A 5 23.67 -17.31 -20.78
N THR A 6 23.17 -16.48 -21.69
CA THR A 6 23.30 -15.02 -21.62
C THR A 6 22.60 -14.45 -20.38
N PHE A 7 21.47 -15.05 -19.99
CA PHE A 7 20.80 -14.68 -18.74
C PHE A 7 21.65 -14.99 -17.50
N LEU A 8 22.28 -16.17 -17.44
CA LEU A 8 23.15 -16.55 -16.32
C LEU A 8 24.41 -15.67 -16.24
N GLU A 9 24.99 -15.33 -17.40
CA GLU A 9 26.14 -14.43 -17.49
C GLU A 9 25.78 -13.02 -16.98
N LEU A 10 24.62 -12.48 -17.38
CA LEU A 10 24.13 -11.19 -16.88
C LEU A 10 23.82 -11.23 -15.38
N THR A 11 23.20 -12.31 -14.89
CA THR A 11 22.81 -12.43 -13.47
C THR A 11 24.04 -12.55 -12.57
N SER A 12 25.06 -13.31 -13.00
CA SER A 12 26.32 -13.45 -12.26
C SER A 12 27.13 -12.16 -12.27
N ALA A 13 27.18 -11.43 -13.38
CA ALA A 13 27.82 -10.12 -13.46
C ALA A 13 27.11 -9.08 -12.56
N ALA A 14 25.78 -9.07 -12.53
CA ALA A 14 25.01 -8.20 -11.66
C ALA A 14 25.25 -8.48 -10.17
N LEU A 15 25.29 -9.76 -9.78
CA LEU A 15 25.60 -10.17 -8.41
C LEU A 15 27.05 -9.84 -8.01
N ALA A 16 28.01 -10.00 -8.91
CA ALA A 16 29.39 -9.64 -8.65
C ALA A 16 29.56 -8.11 -8.50
N GLY A 17 28.89 -7.32 -9.33
CA GLY A 17 28.87 -5.86 -9.21
C GLY A 17 28.24 -5.38 -7.90
N ALA A 18 27.17 -6.05 -7.45
CA ALA A 18 26.50 -5.78 -6.18
C ALA A 18 27.41 -5.95 -4.96
N MET A 19 28.30 -6.94 -5.00
CA MET A 19 29.23 -7.25 -3.90
C MET A 19 30.42 -6.28 -3.83
N ILE A 20 30.86 -5.77 -4.98
CA ILE A 20 32.07 -4.94 -5.09
C ILE A 20 31.76 -3.46 -4.84
N ALA A 21 30.57 -3.00 -5.23
CA ALA A 21 30.13 -1.62 -5.08
C ALA A 21 28.69 -1.57 -4.56
N PRO A 22 28.43 -1.95 -3.29
CA PRO A 22 27.09 -1.90 -2.70
C PRO A 22 26.51 -0.48 -2.71
N GLU A 23 27.37 0.54 -2.71
CA GLU A 23 26.99 1.95 -2.79
C GLU A 23 26.35 2.32 -4.15
N ALA A 24 26.74 1.64 -5.23
CA ALA A 24 26.18 1.83 -6.56
C ALA A 24 24.76 1.25 -6.67
N LEU A 25 24.38 0.27 -5.84
CA LEU A 25 23.01 -0.22 -5.73
C LEU A 25 22.09 0.80 -5.03
N THR A 26 22.61 1.51 -4.02
CA THR A 26 21.91 2.66 -3.41
C THR A 26 21.75 3.80 -4.40
N ALA A 27 22.74 4.07 -5.25
CA ALA A 27 22.62 5.07 -6.32
C ALA A 27 21.66 4.63 -7.44
N ALA A 28 21.49 3.32 -7.64
CA ALA A 28 20.47 2.71 -8.49
C ALA A 28 19.11 2.56 -7.79
N SER A 29 18.91 3.15 -6.59
CA SER A 29 17.56 3.50 -6.15
C SER A 29 16.95 4.32 -7.27
N TRP A 30 15.78 3.90 -7.76
CA TRP A 30 15.09 4.55 -8.85
C TRP A 30 15.17 6.07 -8.73
N SER A 31 15.99 6.70 -9.57
CA SER A 31 15.77 8.10 -9.93
C SER A 31 14.55 8.11 -10.87
N GLY A 32 13.40 7.68 -10.34
CA GLY A 32 12.13 8.11 -10.90
C GLY A 32 12.22 9.63 -10.85
N ALA A 33 12.30 10.26 -12.03
CA ALA A 33 12.13 11.70 -12.17
C ALA A 33 11.06 12.11 -11.17
N ALA A 34 11.38 13.04 -10.26
CA ALA A 34 10.54 13.46 -9.14
C ALA A 34 9.12 13.73 -9.66
N ALA A 35 8.31 12.68 -9.70
CA ALA A 35 6.95 12.76 -10.12
C ALA A 35 6.32 13.56 -8.99
N ASP A 36 5.63 14.63 -9.35
CA ASP A 36 5.09 15.59 -8.41
C ASP A 36 4.43 14.85 -7.26
N ALA A 37 5.12 14.80 -6.10
CA ALA A 37 4.73 13.94 -4.99
C ALA A 37 3.32 14.31 -4.50
N SER A 38 2.90 15.55 -4.77
CA SER A 38 1.55 16.03 -4.52
C SER A 38 0.47 15.20 -5.22
N VAL A 39 0.71 14.72 -6.44
CA VAL A 39 -0.27 13.93 -7.20
C VAL A 39 -0.49 12.56 -6.55
N PHE A 40 0.59 11.89 -6.15
CA PHE A 40 0.50 10.63 -5.42
C PHE A 40 -0.11 10.81 -4.04
N ASP A 41 0.13 11.96 -3.40
CA ASP A 41 -0.43 12.29 -2.09
C ASP A 41 -1.94 12.52 -2.16
N ASP A 42 -2.40 13.14 -3.24
CA ASP A 42 -3.83 13.32 -3.50
C ASP A 42 -4.52 11.98 -3.76
N TYR A 43 -3.91 11.11 -4.57
CA TYR A 43 -4.43 9.75 -4.77
C TYR A 43 -4.45 8.94 -3.48
N ALA A 44 -3.36 8.98 -2.70
CA ALA A 44 -3.28 8.31 -1.41
C ALA A 44 -4.39 8.81 -0.47
N ARG A 45 -4.57 10.13 -0.37
CA ARG A 45 -5.63 10.72 0.47
C ARG A 45 -7.03 10.30 0.02
N GLN A 46 -7.30 10.28 -1.29
CA GLN A 46 -8.57 9.82 -1.83
C GLN A 46 -8.83 8.33 -1.51
N MET A 47 -7.81 7.49 -1.64
CA MET A 47 -7.89 6.06 -1.31
C MET A 47 -8.14 5.85 0.20
N LEU A 48 -7.40 6.55 1.07
CA LEU A 48 -7.57 6.49 2.51
C LEU A 48 -8.96 6.98 2.93
N HIS A 49 -9.42 8.10 2.38
CA HIS A 49 -10.76 8.64 2.64
C HIS A 49 -11.85 7.63 2.24
N GLY A 50 -11.77 7.11 1.01
CA GLY A 50 -12.70 6.10 0.51
C GLY A 50 -12.72 4.83 1.36
N PHE A 51 -11.55 4.38 1.80
CA PHE A 51 -11.42 3.23 2.70
C PHE A 51 -12.09 3.48 4.04
N ILE A 52 -11.75 4.56 4.75
CA ILE A 52 -12.29 4.85 6.09
C ILE A 52 -13.80 5.04 6.02
N ARG A 53 -14.29 5.84 5.07
CA ARG A 53 -15.73 6.04 4.87
C ARG A 53 -16.48 4.71 4.72
N ASN A 54 -15.96 3.81 3.88
CA ASN A 54 -16.62 2.53 3.63
C ASN A 54 -16.49 1.59 4.82
N ALA A 55 -15.31 1.54 5.46
CA ALA A 55 -15.04 0.73 6.64
C ALA A 55 -16.02 1.06 7.78
N ARG A 56 -16.23 2.35 8.05
CA ARG A 56 -17.16 2.84 9.07
C ARG A 56 -18.61 2.45 8.82
N ARG A 57 -19.02 2.35 7.56
CA ARG A 57 -20.38 1.94 7.18
C ARG A 57 -20.61 0.43 7.36
N THR A 58 -19.55 -0.36 7.31
CA THR A 58 -19.65 -1.82 7.44
C THR A 58 -19.45 -2.29 8.89
N ALA A 59 -18.45 -1.78 9.59
CA ALA A 59 -18.11 -2.25 10.93
C ALA A 59 -17.61 -1.10 11.84
N PRO A 60 -18.06 -1.03 13.10
CA PRO A 60 -17.58 -0.04 14.07
C PRO A 60 -16.06 -0.13 14.33
N GLY A 61 -15.46 -1.31 14.17
CA GLY A 61 -14.02 -1.54 14.36
C GLY A 61 -13.18 -1.42 13.09
N TYR A 62 -13.69 -0.80 12.02
CA TYR A 62 -13.00 -0.69 10.73
C TYR A 62 -12.63 -2.04 10.08
N ALA A 63 -13.17 -3.16 10.60
CA ALA A 63 -13.09 -4.48 10.01
C ALA A 63 -13.85 -4.47 8.68
N VAL A 64 -13.14 -4.23 7.59
CA VAL A 64 -13.77 -4.06 6.28
C VAL A 64 -14.25 -5.42 5.76
N CYS A 65 -15.54 -5.49 5.43
CA CYS A 65 -16.07 -6.45 4.47
C CYS A 65 -16.77 -5.62 3.38
N ASP A 66 -16.58 -6.03 2.14
CA ASP A 66 -16.92 -5.25 0.94
C ASP A 66 -18.25 -4.48 1.00
N TYR A 67 -18.20 -3.24 0.51
CA TYR A 67 -19.37 -2.38 0.35
C TYR A 67 -20.30 -2.91 -0.77
N PRO A 68 -21.64 -2.75 -0.67
CA PRO A 68 -22.56 -3.01 -1.78
C PRO A 68 -22.21 -2.12 -3.00
N GLY A 69 -21.54 -2.71 -4.00
CA GLY A 69 -21.05 -2.00 -5.20
C GLY A 69 -19.53 -1.97 -5.36
N GLY A 70 -18.75 -2.53 -4.43
CA GLY A 70 -17.32 -2.82 -4.64
C GLY A 70 -17.10 -4.03 -5.56
N THR A 71 -15.96 -4.11 -6.24
CA THR A 71 -15.59 -5.28 -7.05
C THR A 71 -15.29 -6.49 -6.15
N ILE A 72 -16.31 -7.31 -5.90
CA ILE A 72 -16.18 -8.56 -5.16
C ILE A 72 -15.46 -9.59 -6.05
N LEU A 73 -14.18 -9.84 -5.76
CA LEU A 73 -13.46 -10.96 -6.36
C LEU A 73 -13.77 -12.22 -5.55
N ARG A 74 -14.34 -13.26 -6.19
CA ARG A 74 -14.73 -14.52 -5.51
C ARG A 74 -13.60 -15.18 -4.71
N SER A 75 -12.36 -15.02 -5.17
CA SER A 75 -11.16 -15.54 -4.47
C SER A 75 -10.88 -14.85 -3.15
N CYS A 76 -11.47 -13.68 -2.92
CA CYS A 76 -11.16 -12.80 -1.80
C CYS A 76 -12.14 -12.97 -0.64
N ILE A 77 -13.14 -13.85 -0.77
CA ILE A 77 -14.16 -14.13 0.24
C ILE A 77 -13.72 -15.34 1.06
N THR A 78 -13.54 -15.15 2.37
CA THR A 78 -13.39 -16.26 3.31
C THR A 78 -14.68 -17.09 3.37
N PRO A 79 -14.65 -18.37 3.79
CA PRO A 79 -15.87 -19.18 3.97
C PRO A 79 -16.93 -18.56 4.90
N SER A 80 -16.54 -17.59 5.72
CA SER A 80 -17.42 -16.82 6.61
C SER A 80 -17.99 -15.52 6.00
N GLY A 81 -17.77 -15.28 4.70
CA GLY A 81 -18.28 -14.11 3.97
C GLY A 81 -17.42 -12.83 4.07
N LYS A 82 -16.26 -12.88 4.73
CA LYS A 82 -15.38 -11.72 4.96
C LYS A 82 -14.32 -11.57 3.88
N THR A 83 -13.96 -10.34 3.46
CA THR A 83 -13.01 -10.11 2.36
C THR A 83 -11.74 -9.34 2.76
N TYR A 84 -10.57 -9.89 2.46
CA TYR A 84 -9.26 -9.48 3.04
C TYR A 84 -8.44 -8.48 2.18
N VAL A 85 -8.88 -8.17 0.97
CA VAL A 85 -8.04 -7.47 -0.02
C VAL A 85 -7.95 -5.96 0.19
N SER A 86 -8.99 -5.32 0.73
CA SER A 86 -8.98 -3.88 1.01
C SER A 86 -7.96 -3.54 2.11
N VAL A 87 -8.01 -4.29 3.22
CA VAL A 87 -7.06 -4.14 4.34
C VAL A 87 -5.63 -4.44 3.90
N ALA A 88 -5.41 -5.54 3.15
CA ALA A 88 -4.07 -5.90 2.68
C ALA A 88 -3.44 -4.85 1.76
N ARG A 89 -4.23 -4.04 1.04
CA ARG A 89 -3.74 -2.96 0.17
C ARG A 89 -3.61 -1.62 0.88
N ILE A 90 -4.48 -1.32 1.83
CA ILE A 90 -4.53 -0.03 2.51
C ILE A 90 -3.59 0.03 3.72
N LEU A 91 -3.35 -1.09 4.40
CA LEU A 91 -2.49 -1.10 5.57
C LEU A 91 -1.03 -0.69 5.28
N PRO A 92 -0.39 -1.16 4.17
CA PRO A 92 0.91 -0.63 3.77
C PRO A 92 0.87 0.86 3.43
N LEU A 93 -0.20 1.32 2.78
CA LEU A 93 -0.36 2.74 2.45
C LEU A 93 -0.46 3.62 3.70
N ILE A 94 -1.22 3.20 4.72
CA ILE A 94 -1.29 3.93 6.00
C ILE A 94 0.08 3.93 6.68
N ALA A 95 0.79 2.79 6.68
CA ALA A 95 2.11 2.69 7.28
C ALA A 95 3.11 3.64 6.62
N GLU A 96 3.18 3.66 5.29
CA GLU A 96 4.05 4.57 4.53
C GLU A 96 3.65 6.05 4.73
N TRP A 97 2.35 6.35 4.76
CA TRP A 97 1.85 7.70 5.01
C TRP A 97 2.31 8.23 6.36
N LEU A 98 2.18 7.41 7.41
CA LEU A 98 2.61 7.75 8.76
C LEU A 98 4.15 7.81 8.89
N ALA A 99 4.86 6.88 8.27
CA ALA A 99 6.33 6.85 8.26
C ALA A 99 6.94 8.07 7.56
N ALA A 100 6.27 8.57 6.52
CA ALA A 100 6.64 9.81 5.83
C ALA A 100 6.33 11.10 6.61
N GLY A 101 5.82 11.00 7.84
CA GLY A 101 5.50 12.16 8.69
C GLY A 101 4.30 12.98 8.22
N LYS A 102 3.46 12.41 7.34
CA LYS A 102 2.27 13.09 6.83
C LYS A 102 1.18 13.17 7.91
N PRO A 103 0.18 14.07 7.75
CA PRO A 103 -0.87 14.23 8.74
C PRO A 103 -1.56 12.91 9.05
N ALA A 104 -1.54 12.52 10.32
CA ALA A 104 -2.19 11.30 10.80
C ALA A 104 -3.71 11.47 10.97
N ALA A 105 -4.15 12.72 11.19
CA ALA A 105 -5.56 13.06 11.29
C ALA A 105 -6.12 13.38 9.89
N MET A 106 -7.26 12.80 9.56
CA MET A 106 -7.94 13.00 8.29
C MET A 106 -9.42 13.27 8.51
N ASP A 107 -9.93 14.33 7.88
CA ASP A 107 -11.36 14.62 7.85
C ASP A 107 -12.05 13.67 6.87
N VAL A 108 -13.01 12.89 7.36
CA VAL A 108 -13.85 11.98 6.58
C VAL A 108 -15.30 12.29 6.89
N ASP A 109 -16.00 12.87 5.91
CA ASP A 109 -17.40 13.29 6.01
C ASP A 109 -17.71 14.21 7.23
N GLY A 110 -16.76 15.07 7.62
CA GLY A 110 -16.93 16.04 8.71
C GLY A 110 -16.44 15.57 10.08
N GLU A 111 -15.83 14.38 10.14
CA GLU A 111 -15.26 13.82 11.36
C GLU A 111 -13.76 13.60 11.21
N LEU A 112 -13.00 14.09 12.19
CA LEU A 112 -11.56 13.96 12.22
C LEU A 112 -11.17 12.58 12.77
N ILE A 113 -10.67 11.71 11.90
CA ILE A 113 -10.24 10.35 12.21
C ILE A 113 -8.71 10.30 12.28
N ASP A 114 -8.15 9.75 13.37
CA ASP A 114 -6.71 9.42 13.42
C ASP A 114 -6.46 8.06 12.76
N LEU A 115 -5.60 8.05 11.75
CA LEU A 115 -5.16 6.85 11.03
C LEU A 115 -4.51 5.81 11.96
N ARG A 116 -3.91 6.23 13.07
CA ARG A 116 -3.33 5.32 14.08
C ARG A 116 -4.41 4.49 14.76
N ASP A 117 -5.54 5.10 15.08
CA ASP A 117 -6.67 4.42 15.69
C ASP A 117 -7.29 3.41 14.72
N VAL A 118 -7.32 3.75 13.43
CA VAL A 118 -7.76 2.82 12.37
C VAL A 118 -6.83 1.60 12.29
N VAL A 119 -5.51 1.80 12.31
CA VAL A 119 -4.54 0.69 12.32
C VAL A 119 -4.71 -0.18 13.56
N LEU A 120 -4.82 0.44 14.74
CA LEU A 120 -5.04 -0.29 15.99
C LEU A 120 -6.35 -1.08 15.98
N ALA A 121 -7.41 -0.53 15.40
CA ALA A 121 -8.70 -1.21 15.29
C ALA A 121 -8.65 -2.39 14.31
N ILE A 122 -7.87 -2.31 13.22
CA ILE A 122 -7.68 -3.41 12.27
C ILE A 122 -6.94 -4.60 12.90
N TYR A 123 -6.00 -4.35 13.81
CA TYR A 123 -5.17 -5.39 14.45
C TYR A 123 -5.75 -5.95 15.76
N ARG A 124 -6.81 -5.37 16.30
CA ARG A 124 -7.53 -5.85 17.49
C ARG A 124 -8.55 -6.91 17.13
#